data_AF-A0A537A1Q8-F1
#
_entry.id   AF-A0A537A1Q8-F1
#
_cell.length_a   1.000
_cell.length_b   1.000
_cell.length_c   1.000
_cell.angle_alpha   90.00
_cell.angle_beta   90.00
_cell.angle_gamma   90.00
#
_symmetry.space_group_name_H-M   'P 1'
#
loop_
_entity.id
_entity.type
_entity.pdbx_description
1 polymer ?
#
loop_
_entity_poly.entity_id
_entity_poly.type
_entity_poly.pdbx_seq_one_letter_code
_entity_poly.pdbx_strand_id
1 'polypeptide(L)'
;MNSRPFLIALVALPALAALPALAQAPATATAMPAVPAHNCVPPRYPSEAGLQKRGEAYNRSVEAFNRDFKTYGECIKKYVDDTKLWVKAAADAGNKAIDEYNKYAEEIKQKIEAEK
;
A
#
# COMPACT_ATOMS: atom_id res chain seq x y z
N MET A 1 31.05 -38.06 -67.38
CA MET A 1 30.53 -38.59 -66.09
C MET A 1 31.70 -38.62 -65.12
N ASN A 2 31.75 -38.01 -63.93
CA ASN A 2 30.74 -37.37 -63.09
C ASN A 2 31.41 -36.40 -62.10
N SER A 3 30.66 -35.35 -61.75
CA SER A 3 30.60 -34.50 -60.55
C SER A 3 31.52 -34.81 -59.36
N ARG A 4 32.35 -33.87 -58.86
CA ARG A 4 32.11 -32.60 -58.13
C ARG A 4 32.29 -32.75 -56.59
N PRO A 5 32.72 -31.67 -55.90
CA PRO A 5 33.55 -31.69 -54.69
C PRO A 5 32.72 -31.71 -53.41
N PHE A 6 33.26 -32.27 -52.32
CA PHE A 6 32.67 -32.13 -50.99
C PHE A 6 33.35 -31.01 -50.19
N LEU A 7 32.48 -30.13 -49.74
CA LEU A 7 32.71 -28.83 -49.11
C LEU A 7 33.44 -28.92 -47.77
N ILE A 8 34.38 -27.99 -47.58
CA ILE A 8 34.92 -27.59 -46.28
C ILE A 8 33.80 -26.94 -45.47
N ALA A 9 33.31 -27.63 -44.43
CA ALA A 9 32.38 -27.06 -43.48
C ALA A 9 33.17 -26.34 -42.38
N LEU A 10 33.25 -25.02 -42.52
CA LEU A 10 33.74 -24.07 -41.53
C LEU A 10 32.70 -24.02 -40.39
N VAL A 11 32.98 -24.70 -39.27
CA VAL A 11 32.16 -24.61 -38.06
C VAL A 11 32.55 -23.31 -37.34
N ALA A 12 31.81 -22.24 -37.61
CA ALA A 12 31.83 -21.04 -36.78
C ALA A 12 31.10 -21.35 -35.47
N LEU A 13 31.85 -21.47 -34.37
CA LEU A 13 31.30 -21.40 -33.01
C LEU A 13 30.90 -19.94 -32.72
N PRO A 14 29.62 -19.61 -32.49
CA PRO A 14 29.30 -18.38 -31.82
C PRO A 14 29.51 -18.61 -30.32
N ALA A 15 30.55 -18.00 -29.76
CA ALA A 15 30.66 -17.84 -28.32
C ALA A 15 29.54 -16.90 -27.87
N LEU A 16 28.37 -17.45 -27.54
CA LEU A 16 27.35 -16.76 -26.76
C LEU A 16 27.95 -16.50 -25.38
N ALA A 17 28.46 -15.28 -25.19
CA ALA A 17 28.79 -14.75 -23.88
C ALA A 17 27.51 -14.75 -23.03
N ALA A 18 27.39 -15.75 -22.16
CA ALA A 18 26.39 -15.77 -21.10
C ALA A 18 26.74 -14.65 -20.10
N LEU A 19 26.22 -13.45 -20.36
CA LEU A 19 26.10 -12.44 -19.31
C LEU A 19 25.21 -13.05 -18.22
N PRO A 20 25.64 -13.07 -16.95
CA PRO A 20 24.78 -13.50 -15.87
C PRO A 20 23.64 -12.48 -15.80
N ALA A 21 22.47 -12.86 -16.29
CA ALA A 21 21.24 -12.15 -15.99
C ALA A 21 21.11 -12.15 -14.47
N LEU A 22 21.24 -10.98 -13.84
CA LEU A 22 20.91 -10.79 -12.43
C LEU A 22 19.43 -11.13 -12.28
N ALA A 23 19.14 -12.38 -11.94
CA ALA A 23 17.81 -12.86 -11.65
C ALA A 23 17.34 -12.20 -10.35
N GLN A 24 16.78 -11.00 -10.46
CA GLN A 24 16.01 -10.42 -9.38
C GLN A 24 14.75 -11.26 -9.23
N ALA A 25 14.66 -11.99 -8.11
CA ALA A 25 13.42 -12.68 -7.76
C ALA A 25 12.27 -11.66 -7.73
N PRO A 26 11.12 -11.95 -8.35
CA PRO A 26 9.99 -11.05 -8.31
C PRO A 26 9.63 -10.76 -6.85
N ALA A 27 9.41 -9.49 -6.53
CA ALA A 27 9.03 -9.08 -5.19
C ALA A 27 7.76 -9.83 -4.78
N THR A 28 7.85 -10.65 -3.73
CA THR A 28 6.69 -11.31 -3.15
C THR A 28 5.76 -10.27 -2.56
N ALA A 29 4.50 -10.27 -3.00
CA ALA A 29 3.48 -9.39 -2.45
C ALA A 29 3.30 -9.68 -0.97
N THR A 30 3.68 -8.72 -0.12
CA THR A 30 3.50 -8.82 1.32
C THR A 30 2.02 -8.64 1.63
N ALA A 31 1.39 -9.63 2.27
CA ALA A 31 0.04 -9.48 2.77
C ALA A 31 0.01 -8.33 3.79
N MET A 32 -0.78 -7.28 3.53
CA MET A 32 -0.91 -6.18 4.47
C MET A 32 -1.66 -6.66 5.72
N PRO A 33 -1.23 -6.24 6.93
CA PRO A 33 -1.97 -6.54 8.14
C PRO A 33 -3.40 -5.98 8.04
N ALA A 34 -4.39 -6.79 8.39
CA ALA A 34 -5.78 -6.37 8.37
C ALA A 34 -5.98 -5.25 9.41
N VAL A 35 -6.50 -4.10 8.95
CA VAL A 35 -6.87 -2.99 9.85
C VAL A 35 -8.08 -3.44 10.66
N PRO A 36 -8.03 -3.45 12.00
CA PRO A 36 -9.17 -3.84 12.82
C PRO A 36 -10.38 -2.96 12.53
N ALA A 37 -11.60 -3.50 12.54
CA ALA A 37 -12.80 -2.69 12.42
C ALA A 37 -13.13 -1.95 13.73
N HIS A 38 -13.82 -0.81 13.65
CA HIS A 38 -14.33 -0.12 14.84
C HIS A 38 -15.58 -0.79 15.40
N ASN A 39 -15.78 -0.71 16.72
CA ASN A 39 -16.99 -1.19 17.39
C ASN A 39 -17.94 -0.04 17.80
N CYS A 40 -17.73 1.17 17.27
CA CYS A 40 -18.55 2.33 17.58
C CYS A 40 -19.96 2.17 17.01
N VAL A 41 -20.99 2.32 17.85
CA VAL A 41 -22.39 2.18 17.47
C VAL A 41 -23.01 3.57 17.25
N PRO A 42 -23.56 3.87 16.06
CA PRO A 42 -24.19 5.15 15.81
C PRO A 42 -25.52 5.26 16.59
N PRO A 43 -25.77 6.38 17.28
CA PRO A 43 -27.04 6.58 17.97
C PRO A 43 -28.18 6.78 16.96
N ARG A 44 -29.36 6.30 17.31
CA ARG A 44 -30.58 6.49 16.50
C ARG A 44 -31.10 7.92 16.67
N TYR A 45 -31.30 8.62 15.56
CA TYR A 45 -31.90 9.96 15.59
C TYR A 45 -33.36 9.89 16.04
N PRO A 46 -33.84 10.81 16.90
CA PRO A 46 -35.22 10.83 17.36
C PRO A 46 -36.16 11.37 16.27
N SER A 47 -36.49 10.54 15.28
CA SER A 47 -37.42 10.85 14.17
C SER A 47 -38.71 10.01 14.18
N GLU A 48 -38.99 9.26 15.25
CA GLU A 48 -40.13 8.35 15.27
C GLU A 48 -41.49 9.07 15.18
N ALA A 49 -42.43 8.42 14.49
CA ALA A 49 -43.82 8.86 14.35
C ALA A 49 -44.51 8.84 15.73
N GLY A 50 -44.49 9.99 16.40
CA GLY A 50 -44.97 10.16 17.78
C GLY A 50 -44.24 11.28 18.53
N LEU A 51 -43.01 11.59 18.12
CA LEU A 51 -42.22 12.71 18.64
C LEU A 51 -42.24 13.94 17.71
N GLN A 52 -43.08 13.93 16.68
CA GLN A 52 -43.15 15.00 15.66
C GLN A 52 -43.62 16.35 16.19
N LYS A 53 -44.38 16.38 17.30
CA LYS A 53 -44.68 17.63 17.99
C LYS A 53 -43.51 17.94 18.93
N ARG A 54 -42.78 19.02 18.62
CA ARG A 54 -41.79 19.61 19.54
C ARG A 54 -42.45 19.87 20.89
N GLY A 55 -42.12 19.03 21.85
CA GLY A 55 -42.56 19.07 23.24
C GLY A 55 -41.49 18.46 24.13
N GLU A 56 -41.72 18.42 25.44
CA GLU A 56 -40.69 18.00 26.41
C GLU A 56 -40.11 16.61 26.15
N ALA A 57 -40.93 15.65 25.72
CA ALA A 57 -40.48 14.30 25.38
C ALA A 57 -39.53 14.26 24.17
N TYR A 58 -39.76 15.13 23.17
CA TYR A 58 -38.84 15.29 22.04
C TYR A 58 -37.53 15.93 22.49
N ASN A 59 -37.60 17.01 23.29
CA ASN A 59 -36.41 17.70 23.78
C ASN A 59 -35.51 16.77 24.59
N ARG A 60 -36.06 15.96 25.50
CA ARG A 60 -35.31 14.95 26.26
C ARG A 60 -34.66 13.90 25.35
N SER A 61 -35.36 13.47 24.30
CA SER A 61 -34.82 12.52 23.31
C SER A 61 -33.67 13.11 22.50
N VAL A 62 -33.76 14.39 22.12
CA VAL A 62 -32.70 15.12 21.42
C VAL A 62 -31.47 15.33 22.31
N GLU A 63 -31.67 15.69 23.59
CA GLU A 63 -30.57 15.82 24.56
C GLU A 63 -29.83 14.49 24.76
N ALA A 64 -30.58 13.39 24.92
CA ALA A 64 -30.00 12.05 25.00
C ALA A 64 -29.20 11.71 23.73
N PHE A 65 -29.79 11.94 22.55
CA PHE A 65 -29.12 11.75 21.26
C PHE A 65 -27.82 12.57 21.17
N ASN A 66 -27.82 13.85 21.55
CA ASN A 66 -26.64 14.69 21.46
C ASN A 66 -25.47 14.18 22.33
N ARG A 67 -25.78 13.70 23.54
CA ARG A 67 -24.78 13.07 24.42
C ARG A 67 -24.23 11.78 23.81
N ASP A 68 -25.11 10.93 23.31
CA ASP A 68 -24.72 9.64 22.74
C ASP A 68 -23.95 9.85 21.41
N PHE A 69 -24.30 10.87 20.64
CA PHE A 69 -23.61 11.28 19.42
C PHE A 69 -22.21 11.81 19.71
N LYS A 70 -22.03 12.59 20.78
CA LYS A 70 -20.69 12.99 21.24
C LYS A 70 -19.84 11.76 21.61
N THR A 71 -20.41 10.82 22.35
CA THR A 71 -19.73 9.58 22.75
C THR A 71 -19.34 8.74 21.53
N TYR A 72 -20.22 8.64 20.54
CA TYR A 72 -19.92 8.00 19.26
C TYR A 72 -18.77 8.71 18.52
N GLY A 73 -18.80 10.03 18.46
CA GLY A 73 -17.72 10.84 17.85
C GLY A 73 -16.37 10.62 18.53
N GLU A 74 -16.34 10.55 19.86
CA GLU A 74 -15.13 10.26 20.63
C GLU A 74 -14.59 8.85 20.35
N CYS A 75 -15.48 7.86 20.26
CA CYS A 75 -15.13 6.48 19.88
C CYS A 75 -14.48 6.42 18.48
N ILE A 76 -15.12 7.04 17.48
CA ILE A 76 -14.59 7.08 16.11
C ILE A 76 -13.26 7.81 16.06
N LYS A 77 -13.12 8.94 16.77
CA LYS A 77 -11.87 9.69 16.82
C LYS A 77 -10.72 8.84 17.36
N LYS A 78 -10.96 8.10 18.46
CA LYS A 78 -9.96 7.18 19.02
C LYS A 78 -9.56 6.11 18.01
N TYR A 79 -10.53 5.48 17.34
CA TYR A 79 -10.26 4.50 16.30
C TYR A 79 -9.39 5.06 15.16
N VAL A 80 -9.70 6.27 14.71
CA VAL A 80 -8.92 6.96 13.68
C VAL A 80 -7.50 7.25 14.16
N ASP A 81 -7.34 7.71 15.39
CA ASP A 81 -6.02 8.00 15.96
C ASP A 81 -5.18 6.72 16.11
N ASP A 82 -5.78 5.62 16.54
CA ASP A 82 -5.12 4.30 16.58
C ASP A 82 -4.73 3.84 15.17
N THR A 83 -5.61 4.03 14.18
CA THR A 83 -5.37 3.64 12.77
C THR A 83 -4.24 4.45 12.13
N LYS A 84 -4.07 5.73 12.49
CA LYS A 84 -2.96 6.57 11.98
C LYS A 84 -1.59 5.99 12.28
N LEU A 85 -1.43 5.30 13.41
CA LEU A 85 -0.16 4.65 13.75
C LEU A 85 0.20 3.56 12.75
N TRP A 86 -0.79 2.75 12.35
CA TRP A 86 -0.61 1.69 11.35
C TRP A 86 -0.27 2.27 9.98
N VAL A 87 -1.01 3.30 9.55
CA VAL A 87 -0.77 3.98 8.28
C VAL A 87 0.63 4.60 8.25
N LYS A 88 1.03 5.25 9.34
CA LYS A 88 2.37 5.85 9.46
C LYS A 88 3.47 4.79 9.39
N ALA A 89 3.33 3.68 10.10
CA ALA A 89 4.31 2.60 10.05
C ALA A 89 4.45 2.02 8.63
N ALA A 90 3.34 1.84 7.91
CA ALA A 90 3.36 1.38 6.52
C ALA A 90 4.03 2.39 5.58
N ALA A 91 3.71 3.68 5.74
CA ALA A 91 4.34 4.75 4.95
C ALA A 91 5.84 4.88 5.22
N ASP A 92 6.25 4.83 6.49
CA ASP A 92 7.66 4.90 6.89
C ASP A 92 8.46 3.70 6.32
N ALA A 93 7.86 2.50 6.26
CA ALA A 93 8.48 1.35 5.62
C ALA A 93 8.64 1.52 4.09
N GLY A 94 7.61 2.03 3.41
CA GLY A 94 7.68 2.33 1.98
C GLY A 94 8.72 3.39 1.63
N ASN A 95 8.79 4.46 2.42
CA ASN A 95 9.77 5.52 2.24
C ASN A 95 11.21 5.02 2.41
N LYS A 96 11.49 4.15 3.38
CA LYS A 96 12.82 3.54 3.53
C LYS A 96 13.26 2.77 2.29
N ALA A 97 12.37 2.00 1.67
CA ALA A 97 12.69 1.28 0.44
C ALA A 97 13.00 2.23 -0.73
N ILE A 98 12.27 3.36 -0.82
CA ILE A 98 12.54 4.41 -1.80
C ILE A 98 13.90 5.06 -1.53
N ASP A 99 14.22 5.37 -0.28
CA ASP A 99 15.49 5.98 0.10
C ASP A 99 16.68 5.06 -0.23
N GLU A 100 16.55 3.75 0.04
CA GLU A 100 17.54 2.74 -0.34
C GLU A 100 17.77 2.70 -1.86
N TYR A 101 16.69 2.68 -2.64
CA TYR A 101 16.77 2.70 -4.10
C TYR A 101 17.43 3.99 -4.62
N ASN A 102 17.01 5.14 -4.10
CA ASN A 102 17.55 6.44 -4.51
C ASN A 102 19.05 6.55 -4.21
N LYS A 103 19.48 6.10 -3.02
CA LYS A 103 20.89 6.05 -2.65
C LYS A 103 21.69 5.18 -3.62
N TYR A 104 21.20 3.97 -3.92
CA TYR A 104 21.86 3.09 -4.87
C TYR A 104 21.94 3.71 -6.28
N ALA A 105 20.86 4.32 -6.75
CA ALA A 105 20.83 4.99 -8.05
C ALA A 105 21.85 6.14 -8.13
N GLU A 106 22.01 6.90 -7.04
CA GLU A 106 23.02 7.97 -6.96
C GLU A 106 24.45 7.40 -6.97
N GLU A 107 24.73 6.33 -6.21
CA GLU A 107 26.03 5.66 -6.21
C GLU A 107 26.40 5.15 -7.61
N ILE A 108 25.44 4.60 -8.36
CA ILE A 108 25.66 4.18 -9.75
C ILE A 108 25.94 5.38 -10.65
N LYS A 109 25.18 6.47 -10.51
CA LYS A 109 25.42 7.69 -11.30
C LYS A 109 26.83 8.23 -11.08
N GLN A 110 27.30 8.29 -9.83
CA GLN A 110 28.65 8.76 -9.50
C GLN A 110 29.73 7.86 -10.11
N LYS A 111 29.55 6.53 -10.12
CA LYS A 111 30.48 5.60 -10.78
C LYS A 111 30.54 5.83 -12.29
N ILE A 112 29.39 6.01 -12.95
CA ILE A 112 29.32 6.29 -14.39
C ILE A 112 30.03 7.62 -14.73
N GLU A 113 29.87 8.64 -13.90
CA GLU A 113 30.54 9.93 -14.09
C GLU A 113 32.05 9.85 -13.84
N ALA A 114 32.51 9.03 -12.89
CA ALA A 114 33.93 8.83 -12.62
C ALA A 114 34.66 7.99 -13.70
N GLU A 115 33.91 7.20 -14.47
CA GLU A 115 34.42 6.41 -15.60
C GLU A 115 34.42 7.19 -16.94
N LYS A 116 33.91 8.43 -16.95
CA LYS A 116 33.92 9.34 -18.11
C LYS A 116 35.16 10.23 -18.12
#